data_AF-A0A372ET42-F1
#
_entry.id   AF-A0A372ET42-F1
#
_cell.length_a   1.000
_cell.length_b   1.000
_cell.length_c   1.000
_cell.angle_alpha   90.00
_cell.angle_beta   90.00
_cell.angle_gamma   90.00
#
_symmetry.space_group_name_H-M   'P 1'
#
loop_
_entity.id
_entity.type
_entity.pdbx_description
1 polymer ?
#
loop_
_entity_poly.entity_id
_entity_poly.type
_entity_poly.pdbx_seq_one_letter_code
_entity_poly.pdbx_strand_id
1 'polypeptide(L)'
;MHRALHTALLLLLAAPPLAAQDRDFDGLYRPVGEAFEGWTCTEETIGQDGGALAVKDGKFFGLESACELTNPVNIRDMNARLFDAVCTGEGESYTYRLMLMKKPGGLIFAQDGFAFELVSCDAEDDADTSGEVNAQIGGEVVMGD
;
A
#
# COMPACT_ATOMS: atom_id res chain seq x y z
N MET A 1 -38.54 59.15 -1.39
CA MET A 1 -38.65 57.82 -0.74
C MET A 1 -38.06 56.77 -1.68
N HIS A 2 -36.75 56.53 -1.65
CA HIS A 2 -36.14 55.46 -2.46
C HIS A 2 -35.23 54.62 -1.56
N ARG A 3 -35.75 53.44 -1.16
CA ARG A 3 -35.00 52.42 -0.42
C ARG A 3 -34.05 51.74 -1.40
N ALA A 4 -32.75 52.05 -1.31
CA ALA A 4 -31.71 51.29 -2.01
C ALA A 4 -31.47 49.98 -1.24
N LEU A 5 -32.08 48.90 -1.72
CA LEU A 5 -31.87 47.54 -1.21
C LEU A 5 -30.44 47.12 -1.56
N HIS A 6 -29.57 46.99 -0.56
CA HIS A 6 -28.20 46.52 -0.74
C HIS A 6 -28.23 44.98 -0.78
N THR A 7 -28.08 44.41 -1.97
CA THR A 7 -27.96 42.96 -2.17
C THR A 7 -26.59 42.50 -1.65
N ALA A 8 -26.56 41.87 -0.49
CA ALA A 8 -25.35 41.24 0.04
C ALA A 8 -25.05 39.97 -0.76
N LEU A 9 -23.95 39.98 -1.53
CA LEU A 9 -23.45 38.83 -2.27
C LEU A 9 -22.62 37.94 -1.33
N LEU A 10 -23.21 36.83 -0.85
CA LEU A 10 -22.46 35.78 -0.14
C LEU A 10 -21.57 35.03 -1.14
N LEU A 11 -20.25 35.17 -1.03
CA LEU A 11 -19.29 34.24 -1.64
C LEU A 11 -19.31 32.93 -0.85
N LEU A 12 -19.92 31.87 -1.41
CA LEU A 12 -19.68 30.50 -0.95
C LEU A 12 -18.26 30.09 -1.35
N LEU A 13 -17.36 29.91 -0.38
CA LEU A 13 -16.11 29.20 -0.61
C LEU A 13 -16.42 27.73 -0.88
N ALA A 14 -16.26 27.30 -2.14
CA ALA A 14 -16.30 25.89 -2.48
C ALA A 14 -15.06 25.21 -1.87
N ALA A 15 -15.26 24.44 -0.79
CA ALA A 15 -14.21 23.57 -0.27
C ALA A 15 -13.85 22.54 -1.36
N PRO A 16 -12.56 22.30 -1.62
CA PRO A 16 -12.16 21.24 -2.54
C PRO A 16 -12.68 19.90 -2.00
N PRO A 17 -13.18 19.01 -2.88
CA PRO A 17 -13.55 17.67 -2.44
C PRO A 17 -12.31 17.01 -1.85
N LEU A 18 -12.39 16.51 -0.62
CA LEU A 18 -11.44 15.51 -0.14
C LEU A 18 -11.50 14.38 -1.14
N ALA A 19 -10.45 14.20 -1.94
CA ALA A 19 -10.30 13.00 -2.74
C ALA A 19 -10.43 11.83 -1.78
N ALA A 20 -11.43 10.97 -1.98
CA ALA A 20 -11.50 9.72 -1.26
C ALA A 20 -10.17 9.01 -1.51
N GLN A 21 -9.35 8.90 -0.47
CA GLN A 21 -8.14 8.09 -0.54
C GLN A 21 -8.63 6.68 -0.86
N ASP A 22 -8.14 6.18 -1.97
CA ASP A 22 -8.53 4.88 -2.46
C ASP A 22 -8.06 3.83 -1.45
N ARG A 23 -9.04 3.17 -0.81
CA ARG A 23 -8.85 2.14 0.20
C ARG A 23 -8.73 0.75 -0.41
N ASP A 24 -8.49 0.66 -1.72
CA ASP A 24 -8.40 -0.61 -2.43
C ASP A 24 -7.38 -1.56 -1.82
N PHE A 25 -6.31 -1.04 -1.23
CA PHE A 25 -5.24 -1.85 -0.64
C PHE A 25 -5.32 -1.96 0.89
N ASP A 26 -6.30 -1.30 1.54
CA ASP A 26 -6.39 -1.27 3.00
C ASP A 26 -6.48 -2.68 3.57
N GLY A 27 -5.72 -2.95 4.63
CA GLY A 27 -5.68 -4.26 5.29
C GLY A 27 -4.41 -4.47 6.11
N LEU A 28 -4.45 -5.51 6.93
CA LEU A 28 -3.26 -6.05 7.60
C LEU A 28 -2.64 -7.15 6.79
N TYR A 29 -1.31 -7.20 6.80
CA TYR A 29 -0.54 -8.13 6.01
C TYR A 29 0.67 -8.66 6.79
N ARG A 30 1.17 -9.82 6.36
CA ARG A 30 2.44 -10.38 6.79
C ARG A 30 3.28 -10.80 5.58
N PRO A 31 4.60 -10.60 5.59
CA PRO A 31 5.47 -11.09 4.54
C PRO A 31 5.54 -12.63 4.53
N VAL A 32 5.80 -13.19 3.36
CA VAL A 32 5.92 -14.65 3.17
C VAL A 32 7.39 -15.07 3.15
N GLY A 33 7.72 -16.14 3.88
CA GLY A 33 9.04 -16.77 3.90
C GLY A 33 9.45 -17.23 5.30
N GLU A 34 10.43 -18.15 5.37
CA GLU A 34 10.92 -18.71 6.64
C GLU A 34 11.46 -17.63 7.60
N ALA A 35 12.05 -16.56 7.06
CA ALA A 35 12.55 -15.43 7.85
C ALA A 35 11.45 -14.64 8.59
N PHE A 36 10.18 -14.86 8.22
CA PHE A 36 9.03 -14.17 8.78
C PHE A 36 8.12 -15.09 9.58
N GLU A 37 8.58 -16.32 9.87
CA GLU A 37 7.87 -17.23 10.75
C GLU A 37 7.67 -16.59 12.13
N GLY A 38 6.45 -16.70 12.67
CA GLY A 38 6.08 -16.12 13.97
C GLY A 38 5.72 -14.64 13.94
N TRP A 39 5.73 -13.98 12.77
CA TRP A 39 5.19 -12.62 12.66
C TRP A 39 3.71 -12.59 13.03
N THR A 40 3.35 -11.61 13.86
CA THR A 40 1.98 -11.42 14.33
C THR A 40 1.13 -10.69 13.29
N CYS A 41 -0.19 -10.83 13.41
CA CYS A 41 -1.17 -10.28 12.46
C CYS A 41 -2.26 -9.51 13.22
N THR A 42 -1.88 -8.51 14.03
CA THR A 42 -2.85 -7.73 14.81
C THR A 42 -2.62 -6.23 14.66
N GLU A 43 -3.68 -5.44 14.87
CA GLU A 43 -3.63 -3.98 14.80
C GLU A 43 -2.63 -3.40 15.82
N GLU A 44 -2.46 -4.03 16.97
CA GLU A 44 -1.57 -3.56 18.04
C GLU A 44 -0.08 -3.70 17.68
N THR A 45 0.26 -4.56 16.73
CA THR A 45 1.65 -4.84 16.34
C THR A 45 2.06 -4.18 15.02
N ILE A 46 1.21 -3.31 14.45
CA ILE A 46 1.51 -2.64 13.18
C ILE A 46 2.87 -1.93 13.23
N GLY A 47 3.73 -2.29 12.27
CA GLY A 47 5.04 -1.69 12.05
C GLY A 47 6.11 -2.04 13.10
N GLN A 48 5.82 -2.97 14.02
CA GLN A 48 6.82 -3.49 14.97
C GLN A 48 7.67 -4.58 14.32
N ASP A 49 8.87 -4.82 14.84
CA ASP A 49 9.66 -6.00 14.48
C ASP A 49 8.91 -7.29 14.85
N GLY A 50 8.72 -8.19 13.88
CA GLY A 50 7.82 -9.35 14.02
C GLY A 50 6.32 -9.01 14.08
N GLY A 51 5.94 -7.79 13.72
CA GLY A 51 4.57 -7.27 13.77
C GLY A 51 3.82 -7.33 12.45
N ALA A 52 2.56 -6.88 12.44
CA ALA A 52 1.81 -6.74 11.19
C ALA A 52 2.37 -5.61 10.33
N LEU A 53 2.35 -5.78 9.01
CA LEU A 53 2.41 -4.67 8.06
C LEU A 53 0.98 -4.20 7.79
N ALA A 54 0.81 -2.95 7.39
CA ALA A 54 -0.52 -2.44 7.06
C ALA A 54 -0.51 -1.49 5.88
N VAL A 55 -1.58 -1.52 5.11
CA VAL A 55 -2.00 -0.35 4.34
C VAL A 55 -3.25 0.18 5.03
N LYS A 56 -3.24 1.43 5.44
CA LYS A 56 -4.35 2.01 6.18
C LYS A 56 -4.37 3.52 6.04
N ASP A 57 -5.54 4.06 5.71
CA ASP A 57 -5.76 5.50 5.55
C ASP A 57 -4.74 6.15 4.60
N GLY A 58 -4.43 5.44 3.51
CA GLY A 58 -3.48 5.85 2.48
C GLY A 58 -2.01 5.92 2.94
N LYS A 59 -1.67 5.22 4.02
CA LYS A 59 -0.29 4.98 4.44
C LYS A 59 0.08 3.52 4.28
N PHE A 60 1.35 3.25 4.01
CA PHE A 60 1.96 1.94 4.21
C PHE A 60 2.77 1.96 5.50
N PHE A 61 2.47 1.05 6.41
CA PHE A 61 3.20 0.81 7.64
C PHE A 61 4.12 -0.39 7.41
N GLY A 62 5.41 -0.08 7.26
CA GLY A 62 6.50 -1.04 7.14
C GLY A 62 7.12 -1.35 8.49
N LEU A 63 8.17 -2.18 8.52
CA LEU A 63 8.99 -2.35 9.71
C LEU A 63 9.58 -1.00 10.13
N GLU A 64 9.25 -0.58 11.34
CA GLU A 64 9.74 0.63 12.01
C GLU A 64 9.62 1.92 11.15
N SER A 65 8.67 1.91 10.22
CA SER A 65 8.50 2.97 9.24
C SER A 65 7.03 3.16 8.86
N ALA A 66 6.69 4.40 8.55
CA ALA A 66 5.39 4.76 7.99
C ALA A 66 5.58 5.65 6.76
N CYS A 67 4.86 5.33 5.70
CA CYS A 67 4.97 5.97 4.40
C CYS A 67 3.61 6.52 3.96
N GLU A 68 3.52 7.82 3.72
CA GLU A 68 2.37 8.41 3.02
C GLU A 68 2.40 7.98 1.56
N LEU A 69 1.30 7.38 1.08
CA LEU A 69 1.17 6.95 -0.31
C LEU A 69 0.50 8.06 -1.12
N THR A 70 1.28 8.68 -2.00
CA THR A 70 0.85 9.84 -2.78
C THR A 70 0.98 9.59 -4.28
N ASN A 71 0.38 10.47 -5.08
CA ASN A 71 0.45 10.48 -6.55
C ASN A 71 0.22 9.09 -7.19
N PRO A 72 -0.94 8.47 -6.94
CA PRO A 72 -1.24 7.13 -7.43
C PRO A 72 -1.25 7.07 -8.96
N VAL A 73 -0.47 6.15 -9.53
CA VAL A 73 -0.47 5.82 -10.96
C VAL A 73 -0.96 4.40 -11.15
N ASN A 74 -2.10 4.24 -11.81
CA ASN A 74 -2.64 2.92 -12.15
C ASN A 74 -1.75 2.23 -13.18
N ILE A 75 -1.44 0.96 -12.96
CA ILE A 75 -0.75 0.13 -13.95
C ILE A 75 -1.79 -0.45 -14.90
N ARG A 76 -1.60 -0.22 -16.19
CA ARG A 76 -2.56 -0.64 -17.21
C ARG A 76 -2.74 -2.15 -17.22
N ASP A 77 -4.00 -2.59 -17.31
CA ASP A 77 -4.41 -4.00 -17.39
C ASP A 77 -3.94 -4.85 -16.18
N MET A 78 -3.70 -4.21 -15.03
CA MET A 78 -3.28 -4.87 -13.80
C MET A 78 -4.05 -4.31 -12.60
N ASN A 79 -4.26 -5.14 -11.57
CA ASN A 79 -4.80 -4.69 -10.28
C ASN A 79 -3.67 -4.13 -9.41
N ALA A 80 -3.00 -3.11 -9.92
CA ALA A 80 -1.78 -2.57 -9.32
C ALA A 80 -1.71 -1.05 -9.44
N ARG A 81 -1.00 -0.45 -8.49
CA ARG A 81 -0.79 0.98 -8.42
C ARG A 81 0.61 1.29 -7.94
N LEU A 82 1.23 2.26 -8.60
CA LEU A 82 2.54 2.80 -8.25
C LEU A 82 2.36 4.15 -7.57
N PHE A 83 2.95 4.31 -6.39
CA PHE A 83 2.87 5.49 -5.55
C PHE A 83 4.24 6.15 -5.42
N ASP A 84 4.23 7.45 -5.11
CA ASP A 84 5.31 8.10 -4.39
C ASP A 84 5.11 7.84 -2.89
N ALA A 85 5.99 7.04 -2.29
CA ALA A 85 6.00 6.76 -0.87
C ALA A 85 6.89 7.78 -0.15
N VAL A 86 6.31 8.60 0.71
CA VAL A 86 7.03 9.58 1.55
C VAL A 86 7.09 9.04 2.96
N CYS A 87 8.27 8.58 3.37
CA CYS A 87 8.45 7.77 4.56
C CYS A 87 9.19 8.48 5.68
N THR A 88 8.84 8.10 6.91
CA THR A 88 9.57 8.42 8.12
C THR A 88 9.90 7.13 8.87
N GLY A 89 11.15 6.98 9.30
CA GLY A 89 11.61 5.84 10.09
C GLY A 89 12.97 6.17 10.72
N GLU A 90 13.21 5.70 11.94
CA GLU A 90 14.46 5.93 12.69
C GLU A 90 14.90 7.41 12.83
N GLY A 91 13.95 8.35 12.76
CA GLY A 91 14.23 9.79 12.83
C GLY A 91 14.61 10.43 11.49
N GLU A 92 14.68 9.66 10.42
CA GLU A 92 15.00 10.13 9.07
C GLU A 92 13.74 10.20 8.19
N SER A 93 13.83 11.01 7.13
CA SER A 93 12.81 11.11 6.09
C SER A 93 13.38 10.77 4.73
N TYR A 94 12.67 9.93 3.98
CA TYR A 94 13.13 9.43 2.68
C TYR A 94 11.95 9.15 1.76
N THR A 95 12.24 9.01 0.47
CA THR A 95 11.22 8.81 -0.56
C THR A 95 11.62 7.73 -1.53
N TYR A 96 10.67 6.90 -1.93
CA TYR A 96 10.87 5.90 -3.00
C TYR A 96 9.57 5.64 -3.77
N ARG A 97 9.68 4.92 -4.90
CA ARG A 97 8.52 4.45 -5.66
C ARG A 97 8.10 3.09 -5.13
N LEU A 98 6.83 2.97 -4.76
CA LEU A 98 6.24 1.75 -4.23
C LEU A 98 5.10 1.29 -5.12
N MET A 99 5.16 0.05 -5.63
CA MET A 99 4.02 -0.60 -6.24
C MET A 99 3.33 -1.51 -5.24
N LEU A 100 2.00 -1.38 -5.14
CA LEU A 100 1.12 -2.37 -4.53
C LEU A 100 0.28 -3.01 -5.62
N MET A 101 0.23 -4.33 -5.64
CA MET A 101 -0.59 -5.11 -6.57
C MET A 101 -1.38 -6.15 -5.81
N LYS A 102 -2.68 -6.27 -6.10
CA LYS A 102 -3.51 -7.31 -5.50
C LYS A 102 -3.15 -8.68 -6.07
N LYS A 103 -3.09 -9.67 -5.19
CA LYS A 103 -3.08 -11.11 -5.54
C LYS A 103 -4.16 -11.82 -4.72
N PRO A 104 -4.52 -13.07 -5.06
CA PRO A 104 -5.33 -13.88 -4.17
C PRO A 104 -4.73 -13.94 -2.76
N GLY A 105 -5.55 -13.62 -1.76
CA GLY A 105 -5.17 -13.64 -0.35
C GLY A 105 -4.11 -12.62 0.07
N GLY A 106 -3.85 -11.55 -0.70
CA GLY A 106 -2.92 -10.51 -0.25
C GLY A 106 -2.41 -9.57 -1.34
N LEU A 107 -1.16 -9.11 -1.19
CA LEU A 107 -0.51 -8.15 -2.08
C LEU A 107 0.86 -8.63 -2.57
N ILE A 108 1.29 -8.08 -3.69
CA ILE A 108 2.71 -7.95 -4.03
C ILE A 108 3.11 -6.51 -3.69
N PHE A 109 4.14 -6.40 -2.88
CA PHE A 109 4.86 -5.16 -2.61
C PHE A 109 6.11 -5.13 -3.49
N ALA A 110 6.31 -4.08 -4.27
CA ALA A 110 7.51 -3.97 -5.10
C ALA A 110 8.13 -2.58 -5.08
N GLN A 111 9.46 -2.56 -5.03
CA GLN A 111 10.31 -1.38 -5.16
C GLN A 111 11.34 -1.62 -6.27
N ASP A 112 12.17 -0.62 -6.54
CA ASP A 112 13.29 -0.79 -7.47
C ASP A 112 14.27 -1.86 -6.94
N GLY A 113 14.49 -2.89 -7.75
CA GLY A 113 15.41 -4.00 -7.44
C GLY A 113 14.85 -5.15 -6.59
N PHE A 114 13.64 -5.05 -6.02
CA PHE A 114 13.07 -6.16 -5.23
C PHE A 114 11.54 -6.14 -5.11
N ALA A 115 10.98 -7.31 -4.80
CA ALA A 115 9.56 -7.48 -4.49
C ALA A 115 9.37 -8.53 -3.41
N PHE A 116 8.32 -8.37 -2.60
CA PHE A 116 7.91 -9.31 -1.57
C PHE A 116 6.43 -9.67 -1.73
N GLU A 117 6.10 -10.92 -1.46
CA GLU A 117 4.72 -11.33 -1.28
C GLU A 117 4.26 -11.00 0.13
N LEU A 118 3.07 -10.45 0.22
CA LEU A 118 2.35 -10.17 1.44
C LEU A 118 1.06 -11.01 1.44
N VAL A 119 0.82 -11.78 2.49
CA VAL A 119 -0.48 -12.42 2.70
C VAL A 119 -1.31 -11.57 3.64
N SER A 120 -2.58 -11.41 3.32
CA SER A 120 -3.53 -10.70 4.17
C SER A 120 -3.78 -11.50 5.45
N CYS A 121 -3.84 -10.81 6.58
CA CYS A 121 -4.19 -11.42 7.86
C CYS A 121 -5.62 -11.96 7.88
N ASP A 122 -6.51 -11.41 7.05
CA ASP A 122 -7.91 -11.83 6.94
C ASP A 122 -8.10 -12.97 5.93
N ALA A 123 -7.05 -13.37 5.20
CA ALA A 123 -7.13 -14.44 4.20
C ALA A 123 -7.25 -15.85 4.81
N GLU A 124 -7.23 -15.98 6.15
CA GLU A 124 -7.34 -17.27 6.84
C GLU A 124 -8.76 -17.89 6.82
N ASP A 125 -9.75 -17.21 6.23
CA ASP A 125 -11.06 -17.81 5.94
C ASP A 125 -11.13 -18.57 4.59
N ASP A 126 -10.11 -18.48 3.72
CA ASP A 126 -10.13 -19.07 2.36
C ASP A 126 -8.91 -19.98 2.05
N ALA A 127 -8.30 -20.58 3.07
CA ALA A 127 -7.11 -21.45 2.93
C ALA A 127 -7.36 -22.82 2.26
N ASP A 128 -8.29 -22.93 1.30
CA ASP A 128 -8.50 -24.12 0.45
C ASP A 128 -8.01 -23.91 -1.00
N THR A 129 -7.20 -22.89 -1.27
CA THR A 129 -6.44 -22.84 -2.53
C THR A 129 -5.01 -22.37 -2.29
N SER A 130 -4.22 -23.26 -1.70
CA SER A 130 -2.78 -23.35 -1.98
C SER A 130 -2.59 -23.66 -3.47
N GLY A 131 -2.81 -22.65 -4.31
CA GLY A 131 -2.24 -22.59 -5.64
C GLY A 131 -0.74 -22.46 -5.47
N GLU A 132 -0.06 -23.59 -5.54
CA GLU A 132 1.39 -23.76 -5.66
C GLU A 132 1.90 -22.85 -6.80
N VAL A 133 2.25 -21.60 -6.49
CA VAL A 133 3.09 -20.78 -7.37
C VAL A 133 4.50 -21.30 -7.22
N ASN A 134 4.82 -22.31 -8.04
CA ASN A 134 6.19 -22.74 -8.27
C ASN A 134 7.00 -21.54 -8.79
N ALA A 135 7.67 -20.83 -7.88
CA ALA A 135 8.69 -19.86 -8.19
C ALA A 135 9.93 -20.58 -8.74
N GLN A 136 9.85 -21.07 -9.98
CA GLN A 136 11.02 -21.47 -10.75
C GLN A 136 11.48 -20.27 -11.60
N ILE A 137 12.10 -19.29 -10.96
CA ILE A 137 12.97 -18.33 -11.65
C ILE A 137 14.41 -18.82 -11.53
N GLY A 138 14.74 -19.83 -12.34
CA GLY A 138 16.08 -20.41 -12.45
C GLY A 138 16.42 -20.80 -13.88
N GLY A 139 15.94 -20.04 -14.86
CA GLY A 139 16.33 -20.21 -16.26
C GLY A 139 17.73 -19.63 -16.48
N GLU A 140 18.68 -20.49 -16.80
CA GLU A 140 20.06 -20.14 -17.16
C GLU A 140 20.09 -19.05 -18.24
N VAL A 141 20.76 -17.94 -17.95
CA VAL A 141 21.05 -16.90 -18.94
C VAL A 141 22.18 -17.42 -19.83
N VAL A 142 21.83 -17.96 -21.00
CA VAL A 142 22.82 -18.28 -22.02
C VAL A 142 23.25 -16.97 -22.68
N MET A 143 24.40 -16.43 -22.28
CA MET A 143 25.11 -15.42 -23.07
C MET A 143 25.75 -16.12 -24.26
N GLY A 144 25.24 -15.84 -25.47
CA GLY A 144 25.87 -16.27 -26.71
C GLY A 144 27.12 -15.43 -27.02
N ASP A 145 28.17 -16.10 -27.48
CA ASP A 145 29.42 -15.51 -28.00
C ASP A 145 29.21 -14.72 -29.32
#